data_AF-A0A1Q7YBF7-F1
#
_entry.id   AF-A0A1Q7YBF7-F1
#
_cell.length_a   1.000
_cell.length_b   1.000
_cell.length_c   1.000
_cell.angle_alpha   90.00
_cell.angle_beta   90.00
_cell.angle_gamma   90.00
#
_symmetry.space_group_name_H-M   'P 1'
#
loop_
_entity.id
_entity.type
_entity.pdbx_description
1 polymer ?
#
loop_
_entity_poly.entity_id
_entity_poly.type
_entity_poly.pdbx_seq_one_letter_code
_entity_poly.pdbx_strand_id
1 'polypeptide(L)'
;MEIGGTLKSWAVPKGPSLDPTVKRLAVEVEDHALSYLKFVGEISEGHYGAGQVYRWDIGTFDVEEGEDPLAEWNKGTLKFTLHGERLKGAWRLFKMKGREERGRPQWLLQKVKDRYAVAGHIAERQK
;
A
#
# COMPACT_ATOMS: atom_id res chain seq x y z
N MET A 1 4.25 4.73 0.88
CA MET A 1 3.70 6.05 1.28
C MET A 1 4.80 6.82 1.97
N GLU A 2 5.00 8.09 1.63
CA GLU A 2 5.97 8.95 2.33
C GLU A 2 5.44 9.35 3.71
N ILE A 3 6.02 8.82 4.78
CA ILE A 3 5.63 9.08 6.16
C ILE A 3 6.91 9.15 7.00
N GLY A 4 7.10 10.23 7.76
CA GLY A 4 8.29 10.39 8.61
C GLY A 4 9.61 10.44 7.84
N GLY A 5 9.62 10.97 6.61
CA GLY A 5 10.82 11.13 5.78
C GLY A 5 11.27 9.87 5.03
N THR A 6 10.49 8.79 5.07
CA THR A 6 10.79 7.53 4.36
C THR A 6 9.54 6.95 3.70
N LEU A 7 9.72 5.98 2.80
CA LEU A 7 8.61 5.25 2.20
C LEU A 7 8.25 4.04 3.06
N LYS A 8 7.20 4.20 3.87
CA LYS A 8 6.50 3.06 4.47
C LYS A 8 5.90 2.20 3.37
N SER A 9 6.26 0.92 3.36
CA SER A 9 6.09 0.05 2.19
C SER A 9 5.39 -1.26 2.55
N TRP A 10 4.56 -1.75 1.63
CA TRP A 10 3.85 -3.01 1.77
C TRP A 10 3.85 -3.81 0.47
N ALA A 11 4.09 -5.11 0.57
CA ALA A 11 3.82 -6.05 -0.51
C ALA A 11 2.34 -6.45 -0.50
N VAL A 12 1.65 -6.31 -1.63
CA VAL A 12 0.23 -6.68 -1.80
C VAL A 12 0.12 -7.79 -2.84
N PRO A 13 0.23 -9.08 -2.47
CA PRO A 13 0.44 -10.18 -3.43
C PRO A 13 -0.64 -10.35 -4.49
N LYS A 14 -1.87 -9.95 -4.16
CA LYS A 14 -3.01 -10.02 -5.10
C LYS A 14 -3.40 -8.65 -5.68
N GLY A 15 -2.52 -7.66 -5.56
CA GLY A 15 -2.77 -6.27 -5.95
C GLY A 15 -3.86 -5.57 -5.13
N PRO A 16 -4.01 -4.25 -5.28
CA PRO A 16 -5.11 -3.49 -4.69
C PRO A 16 -6.46 -3.89 -5.32
N SER A 17 -7.56 -3.69 -4.59
CA SER A 17 -8.93 -3.86 -5.11
C SER A 17 -9.67 -2.54 -5.04
N LEU A 18 -10.37 -2.14 -6.10
CA LEU A 18 -11.33 -1.04 -6.06
C LEU A 18 -12.70 -1.47 -5.49
N ASP A 19 -12.90 -2.76 -5.23
CA ASP A 19 -14.12 -3.26 -4.58
C ASP A 19 -14.03 -3.05 -3.05
N PRO A 20 -14.94 -2.25 -2.45
CA PRO A 20 -14.90 -1.94 -1.03
C PRO A 20 -15.25 -3.13 -0.13
N THR A 21 -15.82 -4.21 -0.68
CA THR A 21 -16.11 -5.45 0.06
C THR A 21 -14.88 -6.36 0.17
N VAL A 22 -13.84 -6.11 -0.64
CA VAL A 22 -12.63 -6.93 -0.70
C VAL A 22 -11.54 -6.34 0.17
N LYS A 23 -10.99 -7.17 1.07
CA LYS A 23 -9.79 -6.85 1.85
C LYS A 23 -8.58 -7.55 1.24
N ARG A 24 -7.49 -6.82 1.02
CA ARG A 24 -6.23 -7.34 0.48
C ARG A 24 -5.20 -7.44 1.60
N LEU A 25 -4.51 -8.58 1.68
CA LEU A 25 -3.33 -8.71 2.53
C LEU A 25 -2.25 -7.73 2.03
N ALA A 26 -1.72 -6.94 2.94
CA ALA A 26 -0.60 -6.04 2.73
C ALA A 26 0.46 -6.38 3.78
N VAL A 27 1.55 -7.01 3.35
CA VAL A 27 2.65 -7.40 4.24
C VAL A 27 3.62 -6.23 4.32
N GLU A 28 3.89 -5.72 5.52
CA GLU A 28 4.86 -4.65 5.72
C GLU A 28 6.25 -5.12 5.28
N VAL A 29 6.99 -4.26 4.59
CA VAL A 29 8.37 -4.54 4.14
C VAL A 29 9.29 -3.42 4.59
N GLU A 30 10.59 -3.57 4.38
CA GLU A 30 11.56 -2.55 4.75
C GLU A 30 11.17 -1.16 4.20
N ASP A 31 11.49 -0.14 4.99
CA ASP A 31 11.38 1.23 4.55
C ASP A 31 12.30 1.49 3.36
N HIS A 32 11.80 2.23 2.37
CA HIS A 32 12.59 2.60 1.19
C HIS A 32 12.91 4.09 1.19
N ALA A 33 14.08 4.46 0.67
CA ALA A 33 14.40 5.86 0.42
C ALA A 33 13.44 6.48 -0.60
N LEU A 34 13.18 7.79 -0.52
CA LEU A 34 12.27 8.50 -1.44
C LEU A 34 12.67 8.34 -2.91
N SER A 35 13.97 8.19 -3.20
CA SER A 35 14.48 7.92 -4.54
C SER A 35 13.89 6.66 -5.17
N TYR A 36 13.43 5.70 -4.37
CA TYR A 36 12.83 4.45 -4.82
C TYR A 36 11.49 4.66 -5.55
N LEU A 37 10.78 5.78 -5.35
CA LEU A 37 9.55 6.12 -6.11
C LEU A 37 9.79 6.19 -7.63
N LYS A 38 11.04 6.45 -8.04
CA LYS A 38 11.45 6.55 -9.44
C LYS A 38 12.14 5.29 -9.96
N PHE A 39 12.34 4.28 -9.11
CA PHE A 39 13.01 3.05 -9.50
C PHE A 39 12.12 2.23 -10.44
N VAL A 40 12.70 1.85 -11.58
CA VAL A 40 12.17 0.89 -12.54
C VAL A 40 13.38 0.08 -13.00
N GLY A 41 13.30 -1.23 -12.97
CA GLY A 41 14.44 -2.10 -13.28
C GLY A 41 14.25 -3.51 -12.76
N GLU A 42 15.34 -4.25 -12.64
CA GLU A 42 15.32 -5.63 -12.19
C GLU A 42 16.01 -5.77 -10.84
N ILE A 43 15.39 -6.50 -9.91
CA ILE A 43 16.01 -6.91 -8.66
C ILE A 43 16.58 -8.31 -8.88
N SER A 44 17.88 -8.47 -8.67
CA SER A 44 18.59 -9.74 -8.84
C SER A 44 18.00 -10.86 -7.99
N GLU A 45 18.11 -12.10 -8.48
CA GLU A 45 17.71 -13.30 -7.73
C GLU A 45 18.43 -13.39 -6.38
N GLY A 46 17.75 -13.97 -5.38
CA GLY A 46 18.25 -14.09 -4.01
C GLY A 46 17.98 -12.87 -3.12
N HIS A 47 17.54 -11.75 -3.68
CA HIS A 47 17.05 -10.60 -2.92
C HIS A 47 15.53 -10.63 -2.74
N TYR A 48 15.05 -10.03 -1.65
CA TYR A 48 13.61 -9.88 -1.43
C TYR A 48 13.03 -8.96 -2.51
N GLY A 49 12.00 -9.44 -3.22
CA GLY A 49 11.42 -8.72 -4.36
C GLY A 49 12.12 -8.96 -5.70
N ALA A 50 12.94 -10.01 -5.81
CA ALA A 50 13.58 -10.41 -7.07
C ALA A 50 12.59 -10.48 -8.24
N GLY A 51 13.05 -10.01 -9.42
CA GLY A 51 12.27 -9.90 -10.63
C GLY A 51 12.15 -8.47 -11.16
N GLN A 52 11.31 -8.28 -12.17
CA GLN A 52 11.08 -6.98 -12.79
C GLN A 52 10.22 -6.10 -11.89
N VAL A 53 10.70 -4.89 -11.65
CA VAL A 53 10.03 -3.83 -10.92
C VAL A 53 9.63 -2.75 -11.90
N TYR A 54 8.33 -2.53 -12.03
CA TYR A 54 7.75 -1.46 -12.83
C TYR A 54 6.87 -0.57 -11.96
N ARG A 55 6.77 0.71 -12.35
CA ARG A 55 5.89 1.66 -11.68
C ARG A 55 4.47 1.50 -12.22
N TRP A 56 3.59 0.86 -11.44
CA TRP A 56 2.20 0.62 -11.84
C TRP A 56 1.30 1.86 -11.66
N ASP A 57 1.51 2.63 -10.60
CA ASP A 57 0.81 3.88 -10.30
C ASP A 57 1.73 4.82 -9.50
N ILE A 58 1.48 6.12 -9.56
CA ILE A 58 2.16 7.14 -8.75
C ILE A 58 1.24 8.33 -8.52
N GLY A 59 1.36 8.94 -7.35
CA GLY A 59 0.58 10.10 -6.97
C GLY A 59 0.89 10.54 -5.56
N THR A 60 0.03 11.38 -5.02
CA THR A 60 0.08 11.83 -3.63
C THR A 60 -1.00 11.16 -2.80
N PHE A 61 -0.94 11.36 -1.50
CA PHE A 61 -2.01 10.94 -0.59
C PHE A 61 -2.20 11.99 0.49
N ASP A 62 -3.42 12.08 1.00
CA ASP A 62 -3.76 12.86 2.19
C ASP A 62 -4.23 11.92 3.29
N VAL A 63 -3.84 12.17 4.54
CA VAL A 63 -4.39 11.44 5.69
C VAL A 63 -5.72 12.07 6.09
N GLU A 64 -6.74 11.25 6.33
CA GLU A 64 -8.10 11.73 6.65
C GLU A 64 -8.33 11.94 8.14
N GLU A 65 -7.53 11.31 9.01
CA GLU A 65 -7.65 11.38 10.46
C GLU A 65 -6.29 11.62 11.10
N GLY A 66 -6.21 12.55 12.06
CA GLY A 66 -4.97 12.89 12.76
C GLY A 66 -4.16 13.99 12.08
N GLU A 67 -3.33 14.69 12.86
CA GLU A 67 -2.42 15.73 12.36
C GLU A 67 -1.08 15.16 11.87
N ASP A 68 -0.72 13.95 12.34
CA ASP A 68 0.57 13.30 12.05
C ASP A 68 0.38 11.90 11.44
N PRO A 69 0.71 11.71 10.15
CA PRO A 69 0.70 10.41 9.48
C PRO A 69 1.54 9.34 10.20
N LEU A 70 2.64 9.74 10.86
CA LEU A 70 3.51 8.81 11.57
C LEU A 70 2.84 8.26 12.84
N ALA A 71 2.14 9.11 13.58
CA ALA A 71 1.36 8.69 14.75
C ALA A 71 0.27 7.68 14.38
N GLU A 72 -0.48 7.91 13.29
CA GLU A 72 -1.53 6.98 12.83
C GLU A 72 -0.95 5.66 12.32
N TRP A 73 0.17 5.71 11.60
CA TRP A 73 0.90 4.51 11.19
C TRP A 73 1.35 3.69 12.41
N ASN A 74 1.89 4.34 13.45
CA ASN A 74 2.29 3.68 14.70
C ASN A 74 1.11 3.06 15.47
N LYS A 75 -0.06 3.69 15.45
CA LYS A 75 -1.30 3.11 16.00
C LYS A 75 -1.77 1.87 15.24
N GLY A 76 -1.25 1.63 14.04
CA GLY A 76 -1.62 0.50 13.20
C GLY A 76 -2.92 0.72 12.43
N THR A 77 -3.38 1.97 12.26
CA THR A 77 -4.55 2.29 11.44
C THR A 77 -4.29 3.57 10.66
N LEU A 78 -4.42 3.50 9.34
CA LEU A 78 -4.32 4.65 8.44
C LEU A 78 -5.62 4.74 7.64
N LYS A 79 -6.23 5.92 7.65
CA LYS A 79 -7.28 6.30 6.69
C LYS A 79 -6.73 7.42 5.84
N PHE A 80 -6.79 7.26 4.53
CA PHE A 80 -6.13 8.16 3.61
C PHE A 80 -6.85 8.19 2.26
N THR A 81 -6.78 9.32 1.59
CA THR A 81 -7.21 9.47 0.20
C THR A 81 -6.00 9.41 -0.73
N LEU A 82 -6.08 8.59 -1.77
CA LEU A 82 -5.07 8.51 -2.84
C LEU A 82 -5.45 9.43 -4.00
N HIS A 83 -4.43 10.07 -4.57
CA HIS A 83 -4.50 10.91 -5.77
C HIS A 83 -3.54 10.40 -6.83
N GLY A 84 -3.66 9.12 -7.19
CA GLY A 84 -2.92 8.50 -8.28
C GLY A 84 -3.64 8.60 -9.62
N GLU A 85 -3.05 8.02 -10.67
CA GLU A 85 -3.70 7.87 -11.96
C GLU A 85 -4.74 6.74 -11.92
N ARG A 86 -4.36 5.62 -11.28
CA ARG A 86 -5.17 4.41 -11.18
C ARG A 86 -5.92 4.31 -9.85
N LEU A 87 -5.22 4.51 -8.74
CA LEU A 87 -5.81 4.46 -7.40
C LEU A 87 -6.22 5.86 -6.95
N LYS A 88 -7.53 6.02 -6.74
CA LYS A 88 -8.13 7.30 -6.35
C LYS A 88 -9.08 7.11 -5.17
N GLY A 89 -9.33 8.20 -4.45
CA GLY A 89 -10.33 8.25 -3.37
C GLY A 89 -9.84 7.62 -2.08
N ALA A 90 -10.78 7.32 -1.18
CA ALA A 90 -10.52 6.93 0.19
C ALA A 90 -10.17 5.44 0.34
N TRP A 91 -9.21 5.16 1.21
CA TRP A 91 -8.64 3.84 1.52
C TRP A 91 -8.36 3.70 3.02
N ARG A 92 -8.22 2.44 3.44
CA ARG A 92 -7.85 2.09 4.81
C ARG A 92 -6.75 1.04 4.82
N LEU A 93 -5.76 1.25 5.67
CA LEU A 93 -4.75 0.28 6.07
C LEU A 93 -4.92 0.00 7.56
N PHE A 94 -5.02 -1.26 7.96
CA PHE A 94 -5.11 -1.61 9.37
C PHE A 94 -4.31 -2.87 9.71
N LYS A 95 -3.51 -2.76 10.77
CA LYS A 95 -2.57 -3.77 11.26
C LYS A 95 -3.34 -4.88 11.96
N MET A 96 -3.03 -6.13 11.64
CA MET A 96 -3.62 -7.30 12.27
C MET A 96 -2.87 -7.60 13.58
N LYS A 97 -3.55 -7.45 14.72
CA LYS A 97 -2.95 -7.73 16.04
C LYS A 97 -2.47 -9.18 16.12
N GLY A 98 -1.22 -9.36 16.55
CA GLY A 98 -0.61 -10.69 16.76
C GLY A 98 -0.35 -11.50 15.49
N ARG A 99 -0.45 -10.89 14.29
CA ARG A 99 -0.08 -11.55 13.03
C ARG A 99 1.16 -10.94 12.44
N GLU A 100 2.21 -11.75 12.42
CA GLU A 100 3.49 -11.42 11.82
C GLU A 100 3.97 -12.61 10.99
N GLU A 101 4.61 -12.32 9.87
CA GLU A 101 5.27 -13.31 9.03
C GLU A 101 6.74 -12.93 8.91
N ARG A 102 7.64 -13.82 9.36
CA ARG A 102 9.09 -13.54 9.43
C ARG A 102 9.42 -12.25 10.19
N GLY A 103 8.69 -11.98 11.27
CA GLY A 103 8.84 -10.77 12.09
C GLY A 103 8.28 -9.50 11.46
N ARG A 104 7.56 -9.61 10.33
CA ARG A 104 6.93 -8.47 9.65
C ARG A 104 5.44 -8.42 9.91
N PRO A 105 4.89 -7.27 10.33
CA PRO A 105 3.47 -7.16 10.56
C PRO A 105 2.62 -7.38 9.31
N GLN A 106 1.50 -8.07 9.50
CA GLN A 106 0.48 -8.19 8.48
C GLN A 106 -0.56 -7.08 8.62
N TRP A 107 -0.92 -6.49 7.50
CA TRP A 107 -1.96 -5.48 7.41
C TRP A 107 -3.03 -5.89 6.40
N LEU A 108 -4.15 -5.19 6.46
CA LEU A 108 -5.21 -5.27 5.47
C LEU A 108 -5.41 -3.91 4.81
N LEU A 109 -5.34 -3.90 3.48
CA LEU A 109 -5.68 -2.77 2.62
C LEU A 109 -7.13 -2.95 2.14
N GLN A 110 -7.95 -1.91 2.28
CA GLN A 110 -9.35 -1.92 1.88
C GLN A 110 -9.75 -0.59 1.25
N LYS A 111 -10.46 -0.65 0.12
CA LYS A 111 -11.09 0.52 -0.50
C LYS A 111 -12.29 0.95 0.34
N VAL A 112 -12.44 2.25 0.56
CA VAL A 112 -13.66 2.83 1.17
C VAL A 112 -14.71 3.05 0.08
N LYS A 113 -15.99 2.87 0.43
CA LYS A 113 -17.10 3.16 -0.47
C LYS A 113 -17.17 4.66 -0.75
N ASP A 114 -16.80 5.04 -1.97
CA ASP A 114 -16.89 6.41 -2.49
C ASP A 114 -17.16 6.36 -4.02
N ARG A 115 -17.05 7.50 -4.70
CA ARG A 115 -17.30 7.60 -6.15
C ARG A 115 -16.30 6.85 -7.03
N TYR A 116 -15.15 6.42 -6.50
CA TYR A 116 -14.11 5.69 -7.23
C TYR A 116 -14.14 4.19 -6.93
N ALA A 117 -15.02 3.73 -6.04
CA ALA A 117 -15.22 2.32 -5.76
C ALA A 117 -15.87 1.60 -6.94
N VAL A 118 -15.41 0.39 -7.25
CA VAL A 118 -15.90 -0.43 -8.36
C VAL A 118 -16.25 -1.82 -7.81
N ALA A 119 -17.55 -2.12 -7.74
CA ALA A 119 -18.03 -3.42 -7.28
C ALA A 119 -17.59 -4.53 -8.25
N GLY A 120 -17.12 -5.66 -7.72
CA GLY A 120 -16.64 -6.78 -8.52
C GLY A 120 -15.28 -6.55 -9.18
N HIS A 121 -14.53 -5.50 -8.80
CA HIS A 121 -13.24 -5.20 -9.41
C HIS A 121 -12.25 -6.37 -9.30
N ILE A 122 -11.79 -6.85 -10.45
CA ILE A 122 -10.76 -7.86 -10.58
C ILE A 122 -9.43 -7.12 -10.78
N ALA A 123 -8.47 -7.34 -9.88
CA ALA A 123 -7.14 -6.75 -10.00
C ALA A 123 -6.48 -7.17 -11.31
N GLU A 124 -5.89 -6.22 -12.03
CA GLU A 124 -5.09 -6.50 -13.21
C GLU A 124 -3.99 -7.50 -12.85
N ARG A 125 -3.77 -8.50 -13.72
CA ARG A 125 -2.60 -9.35 -13.59
C ARG A 125 -1.37 -8.48 -13.81
N GLN A 126 -0.46 -8.50 -12.84
CA GLN A 126 0.89 -7.97 -13.03
C GLN A 126 1.51 -8.73 -14.22
N LYS A 127 1.80 -8.00 -15.31
CA LYS A 127 2.48 -8.54 -16.50
C LYS A 127 3.94 -8.13 -16.45
#